data_AF-A0A9W6M349-F1
#
_entry.id   AF-A0A9W6M349-F1
#
_cell.length_a   1.000
_cell.length_b   1.000
_cell.length_c   1.000
_cell.angle_alpha   90.00
_cell.angle_beta   90.00
_cell.angle_gamma   90.00
#
_symmetry.space_group_name_H-M   'P 1'
#
loop_
_entity.id
_entity.type
_entity.pdbx_description
1 polymer ?
#
loop_
_entity_poly.entity_id
_entity_poly.type
_entity_poly.pdbx_seq_one_letter_code
_entity_poly.pdbx_strand_id
1 'polypeptide(L)'
;MTALIDALPARSGSDVAGNVGAMVQPSMDAEPLEMGEARRERRDYAELAVVLGGLAAIVSSGGTLSLFRDTLHYNCSWGARGEWGEGGTWLCSDGIGYIVVAVGLGGMSALLLLVGLFVSTGRPSLLRAVTLVVFASVLLAWIGWWSSFSATAYTGPRPPGETGLGLWVETLGPSLGLCGLGLLIGVAGVAVGRRWALVGVSIGAFLMIFGTALDFGMGVSTLAAAGLLVAGGIQRSALGPARDRPRLGQGSDAPF
;
A
#
# COMPACT_ATOMS: atom_id res chain seq x y z
N MET A 1 44.28 -6.32 -4.38
CA MET A 1 43.62 -7.03 -3.26
C MET A 1 42.81 -8.15 -3.89
N THR A 2 43.37 -9.23 -4.44
CA THR A 2 44.37 -10.20 -3.95
C THR A 2 43.93 -10.94 -2.68
N ALA A 3 43.57 -12.22 -2.91
CA ALA A 3 43.56 -13.38 -2.00
C ALA A 3 42.49 -13.46 -0.90
N LEU A 4 41.54 -14.41 -1.07
CA LEU A 4 41.31 -15.46 -0.07
C LEU A 4 40.55 -16.65 -0.70
N ILE A 5 41.31 -17.62 -1.19
CA ILE A 5 40.91 -19.01 -1.37
C ILE A 5 41.54 -19.73 -0.18
N ASP A 6 40.75 -20.44 0.65
CA ASP A 6 41.07 -21.77 1.18
C ASP A 6 40.12 -22.24 2.30
N ALA A 7 40.00 -23.57 2.36
CA ALA A 7 39.46 -24.42 3.43
C ALA A 7 37.96 -24.78 3.41
N LEU A 8 37.60 -25.72 2.52
CA LEU A 8 36.48 -26.66 2.77
C LEU A 8 37.05 -28.01 3.24
N PRO A 9 36.64 -28.54 4.40
CA PRO A 9 37.05 -29.86 4.83
C PRO A 9 36.33 -30.96 4.06
N ALA A 10 37.12 -31.91 3.55
CA ALA A 10 36.68 -33.15 2.92
C ALA A 10 35.83 -33.98 3.90
N ARG A 11 34.56 -34.20 3.56
CA ARG A 11 33.65 -35.05 4.33
C ARG A 11 33.84 -36.51 3.89
N SER A 12 34.55 -37.25 4.75
CA SER A 12 34.76 -38.69 4.68
C SER A 12 33.43 -39.44 4.58
N GLY A 13 33.33 -40.32 3.58
CA GLY A 13 32.29 -41.33 3.49
C GLY A 13 32.64 -42.53 4.35
N SER A 14 31.70 -42.96 5.18
CA SER A 14 31.61 -44.32 5.71
C SER A 14 30.21 -44.56 6.30
N ASP A 15 29.62 -45.66 5.83
CA ASP A 15 28.77 -46.58 6.56
C ASP A 15 27.52 -46.07 7.30
N VAL A 16 26.35 -46.26 6.68
CA VAL A 16 25.24 -46.97 7.35
C VAL A 16 24.49 -47.80 6.30
N ALA A 17 24.90 -49.06 6.18
CA ALA A 17 24.07 -50.12 5.64
C ALA A 17 23.00 -50.50 6.68
N GLY A 18 21.77 -50.73 6.23
CA GLY A 18 20.79 -51.56 6.93
C GLY A 18 19.74 -50.84 7.78
N ASN A 19 18.67 -50.38 7.13
CA ASN A 19 17.33 -50.55 7.72
C ASN A 19 16.25 -50.55 6.62
N VAL A 20 16.13 -51.69 5.93
CA VAL A 20 15.00 -52.00 5.06
C VAL A 20 13.93 -52.65 5.94
N GLY A 21 12.81 -51.98 6.21
CA GLY A 21 11.67 -52.67 6.82
C GLY A 21 10.79 -51.87 7.78
N ALA A 22 10.38 -50.66 7.43
CA ALA A 22 9.14 -50.10 7.96
C ALA A 22 8.52 -49.23 6.87
N MET A 23 7.73 -49.87 6.00
CA MET A 23 6.86 -49.19 5.05
C MET A 23 5.73 -48.54 5.85
N VAL A 24 6.06 -47.45 6.56
CA VAL A 24 5.09 -46.57 7.19
C VAL A 24 4.31 -45.96 6.04
N GLN A 25 3.11 -46.49 5.78
CA GLN A 25 2.16 -45.84 4.89
C GLN A 25 1.93 -44.44 5.46
N PRO A 26 2.30 -43.36 4.74
CA PRO A 26 1.94 -42.03 5.16
C PRO A 26 0.41 -41.98 5.17
N SER A 27 -0.17 -41.80 6.36
CA SER A 27 -1.61 -41.66 6.54
C SER A 27 -2.11 -40.56 5.60
N MET A 28 -2.80 -40.95 4.53
CA MET A 28 -3.30 -40.02 3.49
C MET A 28 -4.38 -39.05 4.02
N ASP A 29 -4.78 -39.18 5.28
CA ASP A 29 -5.92 -38.45 5.84
C ASP A 29 -5.53 -37.16 6.62
N ALA A 30 -4.24 -36.87 6.81
CA ALA A 30 -3.80 -35.74 7.65
C ALA A 30 -3.56 -34.40 6.90
N GLU A 31 -3.23 -34.41 5.61
CA GLU A 31 -2.92 -33.18 4.84
C GLU A 31 -4.09 -32.19 4.59
N PRO A 32 -5.38 -32.58 4.53
CA PRO A 32 -6.45 -31.63 4.18
C PRO A 32 -6.70 -30.55 5.23
N LEU A 33 -6.45 -30.84 6.52
CA LEU A 33 -6.81 -29.97 7.64
C LEU A 33 -5.78 -28.84 7.85
N GLU A 34 -4.48 -29.15 7.86
CA GLU A 34 -3.42 -28.16 8.06
C GLU A 34 -3.40 -27.08 6.96
N MET A 35 -3.75 -27.45 5.73
CA MET A 35 -3.80 -26.52 4.60
C MET A 35 -4.96 -25.50 4.71
N GLY A 36 -6.03 -25.84 5.44
CA GLY A 36 -7.16 -24.96 5.68
C GLY A 36 -6.85 -23.88 6.70
N GLU A 37 -6.17 -24.24 7.79
CA GLU A 37 -5.78 -23.33 8.87
C GLU A 37 -4.82 -22.24 8.39
N ALA A 38 -3.76 -22.63 7.67
CA ALA A 38 -2.78 -21.67 7.13
C ALA A 38 -3.38 -20.66 6.13
N ARG A 39 -4.47 -21.02 5.44
CA ARG A 39 -5.20 -20.09 4.56
C ARG A 39 -6.07 -19.12 5.33
N ARG A 40 -6.67 -19.57 6.43
CA ARG A 40 -7.50 -18.74 7.31
C ARG A 40 -6.64 -17.66 7.98
N GLU A 41 -5.51 -18.08 8.54
CA GLU A 41 -4.56 -17.17 9.21
C GLU A 41 -4.09 -16.03 8.27
N ARG A 42 -3.75 -16.34 7.02
CA ARG A 42 -3.36 -15.32 6.02
C ARG A 42 -4.49 -14.35 5.67
N ARG A 43 -5.74 -14.80 5.72
CA ARG A 43 -6.89 -13.94 5.47
C ARG A 43 -7.05 -12.95 6.61
N ASP A 44 -6.95 -13.44 7.84
CA ASP A 44 -7.06 -12.63 9.06
C ASP A 44 -5.96 -11.56 9.10
N TYR A 45 -4.72 -11.87 8.66
CA TYR A 45 -3.66 -10.86 8.53
C TYR A 45 -3.93 -9.81 7.46
N ALA A 46 -4.55 -10.17 6.33
CA ALA A 46 -4.90 -9.22 5.29
C ALA A 46 -5.99 -8.24 5.78
N GLU A 47 -7.02 -8.77 6.46
CA GLU A 47 -8.07 -7.97 7.09
C GLU A 47 -7.47 -7.04 8.15
N LEU A 48 -6.59 -7.55 9.01
CA LEU A 48 -5.88 -6.78 10.03
C LEU A 48 -5.04 -5.65 9.44
N ALA A 49 -4.36 -5.89 8.32
CA ALA A 49 -3.56 -4.85 7.65
C ALA A 49 -4.43 -3.68 7.16
N VAL A 50 -5.62 -3.97 6.59
CA VAL A 50 -6.58 -2.93 6.18
C VAL A 50 -7.10 -2.16 7.39
N VAL A 51 -7.46 -2.86 8.48
CA VAL A 51 -7.94 -2.24 9.72
C VAL A 51 -6.89 -1.34 10.34
N LEU A 52 -5.65 -1.80 10.45
CA LEU A 52 -4.54 -1.00 11.00
C LEU A 52 -4.25 0.23 10.13
N GLY A 53 -4.24 0.08 8.80
CA GLY A 53 -4.11 1.21 7.88
C GLY A 53 -5.25 2.23 8.03
N GLY A 54 -6.49 1.76 8.20
CA GLY A 54 -7.65 2.61 8.44
C GLY A 54 -7.62 3.34 9.78
N LEU A 55 -7.25 2.66 10.87
CA LEU A 55 -7.09 3.28 12.19
C LEU A 55 -5.99 4.35 12.16
N ALA A 56 -4.85 4.06 11.53
CA ALA A 56 -3.77 5.01 11.37
C ALA A 56 -4.18 6.22 10.50
N ALA A 57 -5.00 6.01 9.46
CA ALA A 57 -5.61 7.07 8.66
C ALA A 57 -6.55 7.95 9.48
N ILE A 58 -7.36 7.38 10.39
CA ILE A 58 -8.23 8.15 11.28
C ILE A 58 -7.41 9.01 12.24
N VAL A 59 -6.38 8.43 12.88
CA VAL A 59 -5.50 9.16 13.81
C VAL A 59 -4.78 10.32 13.12
N SER A 60 -4.36 10.13 11.87
CA SER A 60 -3.67 11.17 11.08
C SER A 60 -4.59 12.23 10.47
N SER A 61 -5.90 11.98 10.41
CA SER A 61 -6.86 12.92 9.79
C SER A 61 -6.88 14.32 10.42
N GLY A 62 -6.49 14.45 11.70
CA GLY A 62 -6.35 15.74 12.37
C GLY A 62 -5.31 16.66 11.71
N GLY A 63 -4.25 16.09 11.13
CA GLY A 63 -3.21 16.84 10.41
C GLY A 63 -3.68 17.36 9.05
N THR A 64 -4.68 16.72 8.43
CA THR A 64 -5.16 17.07 7.08
C THR A 64 -5.72 18.49 7.04
N LEU A 65 -6.41 18.93 8.10
CA LEU A 65 -6.92 20.30 8.15
C LEU A 65 -5.78 21.33 8.14
N SER A 66 -4.76 21.12 8.96
CA SER A 66 -3.62 22.04 9.05
C SER A 66 -2.83 22.07 7.74
N LEU A 67 -2.62 20.91 7.10
CA LEU A 67 -2.00 20.86 5.78
C LEU A 67 -2.76 21.71 4.75
N PHE A 68 -4.07 21.50 4.61
CA PHE A 68 -4.84 22.21 3.58
C PHE A 68 -4.98 23.71 3.89
N ARG A 69 -5.14 24.07 5.16
CA ARG A 69 -5.33 25.46 5.57
C ARG A 69 -4.02 26.23 5.66
N ASP A 70 -3.10 25.75 6.48
CA ASP A 70 -1.93 26.51 6.89
C ASP A 70 -0.80 26.37 5.88
N THR A 71 -0.74 25.25 5.16
CA THR A 71 0.34 24.98 4.20
C THR A 71 -0.08 25.19 2.75
N LEU A 72 -1.24 24.67 2.34
CA LEU A 72 -1.73 24.80 0.95
C LEU A 72 -2.61 26.03 0.73
N HIS A 73 -2.91 26.79 1.80
CA HIS A 73 -3.70 28.00 1.74
C HIS A 73 -5.07 27.80 1.05
N TYR A 74 -5.70 26.66 1.28
CA TYR A 74 -7.01 26.33 0.73
C TYR A 74 -8.07 27.33 1.22
N ASN A 75 -8.74 27.96 0.26
CA ASN A 75 -9.71 29.03 0.46
C ASN A 75 -9.15 30.24 1.23
N CYS A 76 -7.87 30.54 1.02
CA CYS A 76 -7.20 31.70 1.59
C CYS A 76 -6.80 32.70 0.49
N SER A 77 -6.67 33.97 0.88
CA SER A 77 -6.20 35.07 0.02
C SER A 77 -5.06 35.80 0.73
N TRP A 78 -4.00 36.10 -0.01
CA TRP A 78 -2.95 37.00 0.45
C TRP A 78 -3.42 38.46 0.36
N GLY A 79 -3.07 39.28 1.35
CA GLY A 79 -3.28 40.74 1.31
C GLY A 79 -4.74 41.20 1.31
N ALA A 80 -5.68 40.31 1.68
CA ALA A 80 -7.07 40.71 1.81
C ALA A 80 -7.19 41.81 2.89
N ARG A 81 -8.08 42.79 2.67
CA ARG A 81 -8.27 44.02 3.48
C ARG A 81 -7.26 45.16 3.25
N GLY A 82 -6.52 45.14 2.14
CA GLY A 82 -5.71 46.29 1.72
C GLY A 82 -4.26 46.25 2.21
N GLU A 83 -3.86 45.18 2.91
CA GLU A 83 -2.47 44.89 3.29
C GLU A 83 -1.71 44.26 2.11
N TRP A 84 -1.66 44.98 0.98
CA TRP A 84 -0.92 44.56 -0.21
C TRP A 84 0.56 44.93 -0.04
N GLY A 85 1.44 43.93 -0.11
CA GLY A 85 2.90 44.14 -0.02
C GLY A 85 3.63 42.91 0.53
N GLU A 86 4.94 43.05 0.76
CA GLU A 86 5.80 41.98 1.31
C GLU A 86 5.44 41.60 2.76
N GLY A 87 4.72 42.47 3.48
CA GLY A 87 4.23 42.23 4.84
C GLY A 87 2.77 41.80 4.93
N GLY A 88 2.15 41.39 3.81
CA GLY A 88 0.77 40.90 3.82
C GLY A 88 0.59 39.67 4.72
N THR A 89 -0.66 39.33 5.01
CA THR A 89 -1.01 38.11 5.77
C THR A 89 -2.01 37.26 5.00
N TRP A 90 -1.98 35.95 5.26
CA TRP A 90 -2.98 35.03 4.75
C TRP A 90 -4.28 35.16 5.53
N LEU A 91 -5.36 35.45 4.82
CA LEU A 91 -6.73 35.46 5.36
C LEU A 91 -7.50 34.30 4.73
N CYS A 92 -7.85 33.33 5.56
CA CYS A 92 -8.61 32.15 5.16
C CYS A 92 -10.09 32.32 5.48
N SER A 93 -10.95 31.74 4.63
CA SER A 93 -12.39 31.67 4.88
C SER A 93 -12.71 30.88 6.16
N ASP A 94 -13.90 31.09 6.71
CA ASP A 94 -14.41 30.32 7.83
C ASP A 94 -14.44 28.80 7.57
N GLY A 95 -14.50 28.04 8.66
CA GLY A 95 -14.32 26.59 8.73
C GLY A 95 -15.17 25.71 7.78
N ILE A 96 -16.26 26.25 7.23
CA ILE A 96 -17.24 25.51 6.41
C ILE A 96 -16.60 24.97 5.12
N GLY A 97 -15.68 25.71 4.51
CA GLY A 97 -15.00 25.27 3.28
C GLY A 97 -14.20 23.98 3.48
N TYR A 98 -13.70 23.71 4.68
CA TYR A 98 -12.90 22.52 4.98
C TYR A 98 -13.74 21.25 5.15
N ILE A 99 -15.07 21.37 5.29
CA ILE A 99 -15.98 20.21 5.28
C ILE A 99 -15.86 19.47 3.94
N VAL A 100 -15.72 20.20 2.84
CA VAL A 100 -15.56 19.62 1.49
C VAL A 100 -14.29 18.78 1.41
N VAL A 101 -13.19 19.27 1.98
CA VAL A 101 -11.90 18.53 2.03
C VAL A 101 -12.05 17.28 2.89
N ALA A 102 -12.65 17.40 4.08
CA ALA A 102 -12.85 16.27 4.99
C ALA A 102 -13.74 15.18 4.37
N VAL A 103 -14.85 15.56 3.74
CA VAL A 103 -15.78 14.62 3.07
C VAL A 103 -15.14 14.05 1.80
N GLY A 104 -14.46 14.87 1.00
CA GLY A 104 -13.85 14.45 -0.25
C GLY A 104 -12.69 13.47 -0.05
N LEU A 105 -11.74 13.79 0.83
CA LEU A 105 -10.60 12.92 1.15
C LEU A 105 -11.01 11.77 2.07
N GLY A 106 -11.61 12.10 3.22
CA GLY A 106 -11.98 11.12 4.23
C GLY A 106 -13.05 10.16 3.74
N GLY A 107 -14.06 10.66 3.02
CA GLY A 107 -15.13 9.82 2.45
C GLY A 107 -14.62 8.83 1.41
N MET A 108 -13.77 9.27 0.48
CA MET A 108 -13.18 8.37 -0.51
C MET A 108 -12.23 7.35 0.13
N SER A 109 -11.40 7.78 1.09
CA SER A 109 -10.56 6.87 1.89
C SER A 109 -11.38 5.81 2.62
N ALA A 110 -12.44 6.23 3.33
CA ALA A 110 -13.32 5.32 4.05
C ALA A 110 -14.02 4.34 3.10
N LEU A 111 -14.53 4.82 1.96
CA LEU A 111 -15.18 3.97 0.96
C LEU A 111 -14.22 2.90 0.44
N LEU A 112 -13.01 3.28 0.02
CA LEU A 112 -12.03 2.32 -0.51
C LEU A 112 -11.52 1.34 0.57
N LEU A 113 -11.40 1.78 1.83
CA LEU A 113 -11.08 0.89 2.94
C LEU A 113 -12.20 -0.12 3.21
N LEU A 114 -13.47 0.30 3.21
CA LEU A 114 -14.61 -0.60 3.42
C LEU A 114 -14.72 -1.63 2.30
N VAL A 115 -14.62 -1.19 1.04
CA VAL A 115 -14.63 -2.10 -0.11
C VAL A 115 -13.39 -3.00 -0.11
N GLY A 116 -12.22 -2.47 0.23
CA GLY A 116 -10.98 -3.24 0.36
C GLY A 116 -11.05 -4.30 1.45
N LEU A 117 -11.63 -3.96 2.61
CA LEU A 117 -11.89 -4.89 3.69
C LEU A 117 -12.81 -6.02 3.20
N PHE A 118 -13.93 -5.69 2.56
CA PHE A 118 -14.83 -6.69 1.97
C PHE A 118 -14.10 -7.59 0.96
N VAL A 119 -13.30 -7.02 0.05
CA VAL A 119 -12.49 -7.77 -0.93
C VAL A 119 -11.52 -8.74 -0.25
N SER A 120 -10.93 -8.33 0.88
CA SER A 120 -9.96 -9.14 1.63
C SER A 120 -10.56 -10.39 2.31
N THR A 121 -11.87 -10.40 2.59
CA THR A 121 -12.55 -11.48 3.35
C THR A 121 -12.75 -12.81 2.61
N GLY A 122 -12.63 -12.84 1.29
CA GLY A 122 -12.87 -14.10 0.57
C GLY A 122 -11.58 -14.87 0.26
N ARG A 123 -11.70 -15.89 -0.60
CA ARG A 123 -10.56 -16.72 -1.02
C ARG A 123 -9.47 -15.90 -1.74
N PRO A 124 -8.17 -16.18 -1.48
CA PRO A 124 -7.08 -15.52 -2.18
C PRO A 124 -7.14 -15.73 -3.68
N SER A 125 -7.07 -14.63 -4.44
CA SER A 125 -7.03 -14.63 -5.89
C SER A 125 -6.13 -13.50 -6.39
N LEU A 126 -5.52 -13.68 -7.56
CA LEU A 126 -4.70 -12.63 -8.18
C LEU A 126 -5.51 -11.35 -8.42
N LEU A 127 -6.75 -11.50 -8.89
CA LEU A 127 -7.64 -10.37 -9.15
C LEU A 127 -7.81 -9.50 -7.91
N ARG A 128 -8.02 -10.09 -6.74
CA ARG A 128 -8.21 -9.34 -5.49
C ARG A 128 -6.96 -8.66 -4.99
N ALA A 129 -5.81 -9.33 -5.11
CA ALA A 129 -4.52 -8.70 -4.83
C ALA A 129 -4.33 -7.45 -5.70
N VAL A 130 -4.62 -7.56 -7.00
CA VAL A 130 -4.57 -6.43 -7.93
C VAL A 130 -5.59 -5.35 -7.57
N THR A 131 -6.83 -5.71 -7.22
CA THR A 131 -7.86 -4.75 -6.79
C THR A 131 -7.42 -3.92 -5.58
N LEU A 132 -6.83 -4.57 -4.56
CA LEU A 132 -6.33 -3.88 -3.38
C LEU A 132 -5.18 -2.91 -3.71
N VAL A 133 -4.25 -3.34 -4.58
CA VAL A 133 -3.17 -2.48 -5.08
C VAL A 133 -3.74 -1.30 -5.88
N VAL A 134 -4.74 -1.52 -6.73
CA VAL A 134 -5.42 -0.45 -7.48
C VAL A 134 -6.07 0.55 -6.52
N PHE A 135 -6.73 0.09 -5.45
CA PHE A 135 -7.28 1.00 -4.44
C PHE A 135 -6.20 1.82 -3.74
N ALA A 136 -5.05 1.20 -3.40
CA ALA A 136 -3.90 1.94 -2.86
C ALA A 136 -3.40 3.02 -3.84
N SER A 137 -3.31 2.70 -5.13
CA SER A 137 -2.94 3.67 -6.18
C SER A 137 -3.95 4.80 -6.31
N VAL A 138 -5.25 4.49 -6.28
CA VAL A 138 -6.33 5.48 -6.36
C VAL A 138 -6.25 6.44 -5.17
N LEU A 139 -6.03 5.93 -3.95
CA LEU A 139 -5.88 6.80 -2.77
C LEU A 139 -4.69 7.74 -2.88
N LEU A 140 -3.55 7.25 -3.36
CA LEU A 140 -2.37 8.09 -3.53
C LEU A 140 -2.58 9.15 -4.62
N ALA A 141 -3.18 8.78 -5.75
CA ALA A 141 -3.54 9.72 -6.80
C ALA A 141 -4.58 10.74 -6.33
N TRP A 142 -5.52 10.31 -5.48
CA TRP A 142 -6.58 11.16 -4.93
C TRP A 142 -6.03 12.27 -4.03
N ILE A 143 -5.14 11.94 -3.09
CA ILE A 143 -4.50 12.96 -2.24
C ILE A 143 -3.59 13.88 -3.05
N GLY A 144 -2.86 13.35 -4.05
CA GLY A 144 -2.06 14.16 -4.96
C GLY A 144 -2.90 15.16 -5.76
N TRP A 145 -4.02 14.69 -6.32
CA TRP A 145 -4.96 15.55 -7.05
C TRP A 145 -5.58 16.62 -6.14
N TRP A 146 -6.12 16.25 -4.98
CA TRP A 146 -6.76 17.20 -4.06
C TRP A 146 -5.81 18.26 -3.54
N SER A 147 -4.59 17.87 -3.17
CA SER A 147 -3.59 18.81 -2.69
C SER A 147 -3.12 19.76 -3.79
N SER A 148 -2.90 19.25 -5.02
CA SER A 148 -2.54 20.08 -6.17
C SER A 148 -3.67 21.05 -6.53
N PHE A 149 -4.91 20.55 -6.58
CA PHE A 149 -6.10 21.36 -6.84
C PHE A 149 -6.28 22.46 -5.79
N SER A 150 -6.06 22.13 -4.52
CA SER A 150 -6.16 23.08 -3.40
C SER A 150 -5.12 24.19 -3.52
N ALA A 151 -3.87 23.83 -3.81
CA ALA A 151 -2.78 24.77 -3.95
C ALA A 151 -2.88 25.64 -5.21
N THR A 152 -3.62 25.22 -6.24
CA THR A 152 -3.65 25.89 -7.56
C THR A 152 -4.96 26.62 -7.84
N ALA A 153 -6.09 25.93 -7.75
CA ALA A 153 -7.40 26.41 -8.19
C ALA A 153 -8.24 27.03 -7.07
N TYR A 154 -7.93 26.71 -5.81
CA TYR A 154 -8.72 27.11 -4.64
C TYR A 154 -7.98 28.04 -3.67
N THR A 155 -6.93 28.71 -4.15
CA THR A 155 -6.27 29.82 -3.45
C THR A 155 -6.59 31.11 -4.18
N GLY A 156 -6.86 32.19 -3.43
CA GLY A 156 -7.00 33.54 -3.95
C GLY A 156 -5.67 34.12 -4.46
N PRO A 157 -5.58 35.46 -4.59
CA PRO A 157 -4.34 36.15 -4.89
C PRO A 157 -3.19 35.67 -3.99
N ARG A 158 -2.01 35.47 -4.58
CA ARG A 158 -0.79 34.99 -3.93
C ARG A 158 0.25 36.11 -3.85
N PRO A 159 1.28 35.99 -2.99
CA PRO A 159 2.43 36.88 -3.01
C PRO A 159 3.08 36.95 -4.41
N PRO A 160 3.69 38.09 -4.77
CA PRO A 160 4.43 38.21 -6.03
C PRO A 160 5.55 37.16 -6.12
N GLY A 161 5.65 36.47 -7.26
CA GLY A 161 6.68 35.46 -7.50
C GLY A 161 6.34 34.04 -7.01
N GLU A 162 5.27 33.86 -6.24
CA GLU A 162 4.81 32.55 -5.80
C GLU A 162 3.82 31.95 -6.79
N THR A 163 3.99 30.66 -7.12
CA THR A 163 3.02 29.90 -7.93
C THR A 163 2.44 28.78 -7.09
N GLY A 164 1.14 28.51 -7.24
CA GLY A 164 0.48 27.43 -6.51
C GLY A 164 1.08 26.05 -6.76
N LEU A 165 1.55 25.80 -7.99
CA LEU A 165 2.27 24.56 -8.31
C LEU A 165 3.65 24.52 -7.65
N GLY A 166 4.37 25.63 -7.62
CA GLY A 166 5.67 25.72 -6.92
C GLY A 166 5.53 25.39 -5.44
N LEU A 167 4.56 26.04 -4.76
CA LEU A 167 4.24 25.77 -3.36
C LEU A 167 3.88 24.29 -3.13
N TRP A 168 3.05 23.71 -4.00
CA TRP A 168 2.65 22.31 -3.89
C TRP A 168 3.84 21.34 -4.04
N VAL A 169 4.70 21.55 -5.05
CA VAL A 169 5.88 20.70 -5.28
C VAL A 169 6.88 20.83 -4.13
N GLU A 170 7.12 22.04 -3.65
CA GLU A 170 8.07 22.29 -2.56
C GLU A 170 7.62 21.62 -1.25
N THR A 171 6.33 21.75 -0.94
CA THR A 171 5.76 21.23 0.30
C THR A 171 5.56 19.71 0.25
N LEU A 172 4.86 19.22 -0.78
CA LEU A 172 4.36 17.85 -0.82
C LEU A 172 5.14 16.95 -1.77
N GLY A 173 5.96 17.51 -2.65
CA GLY A 173 6.75 16.76 -3.62
C GLY A 173 7.63 15.67 -2.99
N PRO A 174 8.42 15.96 -1.93
CA PRO A 174 9.25 14.95 -1.28
C PRO A 174 8.43 13.78 -0.71
N SER A 175 7.36 14.11 0.01
CA SER A 175 6.49 13.15 0.71
C SER A 175 5.69 12.29 -0.28
N LEU A 176 5.07 12.91 -1.30
CA LEU A 176 4.35 12.21 -2.37
C LEU A 176 5.30 11.41 -3.25
N GLY A 177 6.50 11.93 -3.55
CA GLY A 177 7.53 11.23 -4.30
C GLY A 177 7.94 9.94 -3.61
N LEU A 178 8.14 9.97 -2.29
CA LEU A 178 8.48 8.79 -1.52
C LEU A 178 7.33 7.78 -1.44
N CYS A 179 6.10 8.25 -1.23
CA CYS A 179 4.92 7.40 -1.25
C CYS A 179 4.71 6.76 -2.63
N GLY A 180 4.94 7.50 -3.71
CA GLY A 180 4.88 7.03 -5.09
C GLY A 180 5.93 5.95 -5.36
N LEU A 181 7.18 6.18 -4.93
CA LEU A 181 8.24 5.17 -5.02
C LEU A 181 7.88 3.90 -4.24
N GLY A 182 7.35 4.05 -3.02
CA GLY A 182 6.88 2.94 -2.20
C GLY A 182 5.78 2.13 -2.88
N LEU A 183 4.79 2.81 -3.46
CA LEU A 183 3.73 2.18 -4.23
C LEU A 183 4.28 1.41 -5.43
N LEU A 184 5.20 2.01 -6.20
CA LEU A 184 5.82 1.35 -7.36
C LEU A 184 6.58 0.08 -6.98
N ILE A 185 7.35 0.11 -5.88
CA ILE A 185 8.06 -1.06 -5.35
C ILE A 185 7.06 -2.14 -4.92
N GLY A 186 5.97 -1.76 -4.24
CA GLY A 186 4.92 -2.69 -3.84
C GLY A 186 4.22 -3.35 -5.03
N VAL A 187 3.84 -2.55 -6.04
CA VAL A 187 3.25 -3.02 -7.30
C VAL A 187 4.19 -4.00 -8.00
N ALA A 188 5.48 -3.64 -8.14
CA ALA A 188 6.49 -4.49 -8.74
C ALA A 188 6.65 -5.81 -7.97
N GLY A 189 6.65 -5.76 -6.63
CA GLY A 189 6.68 -6.96 -5.78
C GLY A 189 5.50 -7.90 -6.04
N VAL A 190 4.29 -7.36 -6.15
CA VAL A 190 3.08 -8.14 -6.47
C VAL A 190 3.16 -8.75 -7.88
N ALA A 191 3.75 -8.02 -8.84
CA ALA A 191 3.90 -8.45 -10.23
C ALA A 191 4.96 -9.54 -10.43
N VAL A 192 6.15 -9.40 -9.83
CA VAL A 192 7.28 -10.33 -9.98
C VAL A 192 6.96 -11.73 -9.45
N GLY A 193 6.10 -11.82 -8.43
CA GLY A 193 5.48 -13.08 -8.05
C GLY A 193 5.44 -13.34 -6.55
N ARG A 194 5.02 -14.56 -6.20
CA ARG A 194 4.64 -14.94 -4.83
C ARG A 194 5.75 -14.70 -3.79
N ARG A 195 7.00 -15.06 -4.13
CA ARG A 195 8.14 -14.99 -3.20
C ARG A 195 8.54 -13.56 -2.86
N TRP A 196 8.38 -12.63 -3.80
CA TRP A 196 8.81 -11.25 -3.68
C TRP A 196 7.68 -10.29 -3.26
N ALA A 197 6.42 -10.73 -3.36
CA ALA A 197 5.26 -9.91 -3.01
C ALA A 197 5.35 -9.32 -1.60
N LEU A 198 5.60 -10.15 -0.57
CA LEU A 198 5.65 -9.68 0.82
C LEU A 198 6.81 -8.72 1.08
N VAL A 199 7.98 -8.99 0.50
CA VAL A 199 9.16 -8.12 0.66
C VAL A 199 8.89 -6.77 0.00
N GLY A 200 8.41 -6.78 -1.25
CA GLY A 200 8.11 -5.58 -2.01
C GLY A 200 7.02 -4.72 -1.35
N VAL A 201 5.91 -5.31 -0.92
CA VAL A 201 4.85 -4.52 -0.24
C VAL A 201 5.27 -4.03 1.14
N SER A 202 6.12 -4.77 1.86
CA SER A 202 6.63 -4.31 3.17
C SER A 202 7.55 -3.11 3.01
N ILE A 203 8.49 -3.16 2.05
CA ILE A 203 9.36 -2.02 1.72
C ILE A 203 8.49 -0.85 1.23
N GLY A 204 7.53 -1.12 0.35
CA GLY A 204 6.62 -0.11 -0.17
C GLY A 204 5.82 0.58 0.93
N ALA A 205 5.22 -0.18 1.84
CA ALA A 205 4.47 0.35 2.96
C ALA A 205 5.36 1.16 3.92
N PHE A 206 6.59 0.71 4.18
CA PHE A 206 7.54 1.45 5.01
C PHE A 206 7.88 2.83 4.40
N LEU A 207 8.12 2.88 3.09
CA LEU A 207 8.36 4.14 2.36
C LEU A 207 7.13 5.06 2.40
N MET A 208 5.92 4.51 2.26
CA MET A 208 4.69 5.30 2.38
C MET A 208 4.49 5.85 3.80
N ILE A 209 4.80 5.06 4.84
CA ILE A 209 4.76 5.52 6.24
C ILE A 209 5.78 6.62 6.47
N PHE A 210 7.01 6.47 5.98
CA PHE A 210 8.05 7.49 6.11
C PHE A 210 7.68 8.77 5.36
N GLY A 211 7.12 8.66 4.14
CA GLY A 211 6.63 9.81 3.37
C GLY A 211 5.48 10.51 4.08
N THR A 212 4.62 9.77 4.76
CA THR A 212 3.57 10.34 5.62
C THR A 212 4.12 11.01 6.87
N ALA A 213 5.23 10.52 7.43
CA ALA A 213 5.85 11.16 8.58
C ALA A 213 6.48 12.52 8.24
N LEU A 214 6.91 12.70 6.99
CA LEU A 214 7.39 14.00 6.48
C LEU A 214 6.26 15.02 6.37
N ASP A 215 5.06 14.58 5.98
CA ASP A 215 3.86 15.42 5.99
C ASP A 215 2.65 14.64 6.52
N PHE A 216 2.42 14.81 7.82
CA PHE A 216 1.40 14.07 8.56
C PHE A 216 -0.01 14.33 8.02
N GLY A 217 -0.25 15.47 7.35
CA GLY A 217 -1.56 15.83 6.84
C GLY A 217 -2.04 14.96 5.69
N MET A 218 -1.15 14.21 5.02
CA MET A 218 -1.52 13.26 3.97
C MET A 218 -1.95 11.88 4.50
N GLY A 219 -1.79 11.62 5.81
CA GLY A 219 -1.93 10.29 6.39
C GLY A 219 -3.27 9.60 6.15
N VAL A 220 -4.36 10.38 6.02
CA VAL A 220 -5.71 9.86 5.78
C VAL A 220 -5.80 9.01 4.49
N SER A 221 -4.98 9.29 3.49
CA SER A 221 -4.96 8.53 2.24
C SER A 221 -3.75 7.62 2.11
N THR A 222 -2.56 8.08 2.54
CA THR A 222 -1.32 7.31 2.37
C THR A 222 -1.23 6.12 3.32
N LEU A 223 -1.71 6.22 4.57
CA LEU A 223 -1.72 5.09 5.53
C LEU A 223 -2.80 4.06 5.18
N ALA A 224 -3.95 4.55 4.72
CA ALA A 224 -5.00 3.71 4.15
C ALA A 224 -4.47 2.93 2.93
N ALA A 225 -3.75 3.61 2.03
CA ALA A 225 -3.12 3.00 0.87
C ALA A 225 -2.05 1.98 1.26
N ALA A 226 -1.22 2.27 2.27
CA ALA A 226 -0.23 1.32 2.78
C ALA A 226 -0.87 0.03 3.32
N GLY A 227 -1.97 0.15 4.09
CA GLY A 227 -2.73 -1.02 4.58
C GLY A 227 -3.30 -1.87 3.45
N LEU A 228 -3.89 -1.24 2.43
CA LEU A 228 -4.41 -1.92 1.24
C LEU A 228 -3.29 -2.57 0.41
N LEU A 229 -2.14 -1.91 0.27
CA LEU A 229 -0.97 -2.45 -0.42
C LEU A 229 -0.43 -3.71 0.26
N VAL A 230 -0.28 -3.68 1.59
CA VAL A 230 0.14 -4.83 2.40
C VAL A 230 -0.87 -5.97 2.26
N ALA A 231 -2.16 -5.67 2.38
CA ALA A 231 -3.22 -6.67 2.18
C ALA A 231 -3.15 -7.31 0.78
N GLY A 232 -2.89 -6.52 -0.27
CA GLY A 232 -2.67 -7.02 -1.62
C GLY A 232 -1.48 -7.99 -1.72
N GLY A 233 -0.36 -7.67 -1.08
CA GLY A 233 0.80 -8.56 -1.03
C GLY A 233 0.55 -9.84 -0.24
N ILE A 234 -0.19 -9.78 0.87
CA ILE A 234 -0.60 -10.97 1.64
C ILE A 234 -1.47 -11.88 0.78
N GLN A 235 -2.48 -11.34 0.09
CA GLN A 235 -3.33 -12.08 -0.84
C GLN A 235 -2.52 -12.73 -1.97
N ARG A 236 -1.56 -11.99 -2.55
CA ARG A 236 -0.67 -12.52 -3.60
C ARG A 236 0.21 -13.66 -3.09
N SER A 237 0.73 -13.55 -1.87
CA SER A 237 1.59 -14.55 -1.23
C SER A 237 0.85 -15.83 -0.86
N ALA A 238 -0.46 -15.75 -0.64
CA ALA A 238 -1.34 -16.85 -0.27
C ALA A 238 -1.78 -17.72 -1.47
N LEU A 239 -1.53 -17.26 -2.71
CA LEU A 239 -1.74 -18.07 -3.89
C LEU A 239 -0.83 -19.30 -3.83
N GLY A 240 -1.41 -20.49 -3.64
CA GLY A 240 -0.68 -21.74 -3.70
C GLY A 240 0.04 -21.91 -5.05
N PRO A 241 1.02 -22.83 -5.15
CA PRO A 241 1.48 -23.27 -6.46
C PRO A 241 0.22 -23.64 -7.24
N ALA A 242 0.03 -23.07 -8.43
CA ALA A 242 -0.94 -23.64 -9.35
C ALA A 242 -0.53 -25.10 -9.43
N ARG A 243 -1.34 -25.97 -8.83
CA ARG A 243 -1.13 -27.40 -8.93
C ARG A 243 -1.27 -27.58 -10.43
N ASP A 244 -0.15 -27.70 -11.13
CA ASP A 244 -0.09 -28.28 -12.45
C ASP A 244 -0.74 -29.64 -12.24
N ARG A 245 -2.09 -29.67 -12.33
CA ARG A 245 -2.80 -30.90 -12.57
C ARG A 245 -2.25 -31.26 -13.93
N PRO A 246 -1.40 -32.28 -14.02
CA PRO A 246 -1.08 -32.78 -15.34
C PRO A 246 -2.46 -33.10 -15.93
N ARG A 247 -2.74 -32.64 -17.15
CA ARG A 247 -3.91 -33.11 -17.91
C ARG A 247 -3.68 -34.59 -18.25
N LEU A 248 -3.58 -35.45 -17.24
CA LEU A 248 -3.63 -36.89 -17.36
C LEU A 248 -5.11 -37.20 -17.51
N GLY A 249 -5.54 -37.45 -18.75
CA GLY A 249 -6.88 -37.94 -19.01
C GLY A 249 -7.78 -37.07 -19.89
N GLN A 250 -7.22 -36.27 -20.82
CA GLN A 250 -7.92 -36.10 -22.10
C GLN A 250 -7.50 -37.29 -23.00
N GLY A 251 -7.86 -38.49 -22.53
CA GLY A 251 -7.83 -39.70 -23.32
C GLY A 251 -8.83 -39.55 -24.45
N SER A 252 -8.29 -39.39 -25.64
CA SER A 252 -9.03 -39.38 -26.89
C SER A 252 -9.50 -40.80 -27.21
N ASP A 253 -10.46 -41.32 -26.44
CA ASP A 253 -11.28 -42.45 -26.87
C ASP A 253 -12.49 -41.88 -27.61
N ALA A 254 -12.25 -41.47 -28.87
CA ALA A 254 -13.32 -41.25 -29.82
C ALA A 254 -13.46 -42.52 -30.68
N PRO A 255 -14.57 -43.26 -30.58
CA PRO A 255 -14.84 -44.39 -31.45
C PRO A 255 -15.48 -43.87 -32.75
N PHE A 256 -14.78 -43.97 -33.88
CA PHE A 256 -15.39 -44.08 -35.22
C PHE A 256 -14.45 -44.86 -36.14
#